data_AF-A0A0M2KI78-F1
#
_entry.id   AF-A0A0M2KI78-F1
#
_cell.length_a   1.000
_cell.length_b   1.000
_cell.length_c   1.000
_cell.angle_alpha   90.00
_cell.angle_beta   90.00
_cell.angle_gamma   90.00
#
_symmetry.space_group_name_H-M   'P 1'
#
loop_
_entity.id
_entity.type
_entity.pdbx_description
1 polymer ?
#
loop_
_entity_poly.entity_id
_entity_poly.type
_entity_poly.pdbx_seq_one_letter_code
_entity_poly.pdbx_strand_id
1 'polypeptide(L)'
;MTKIINDSNSLPINNTDNLRAEDNYHSDLLDFIRENKPSGTSEYDASNLSEFLQIIKDRYKLSDAHAAPTLSQLSNTLLYVNSELRKEINTNTPEDINLQDYVYNHLNRYTTQLIGVNMFYDSMIKKILDPDENEKMELY
;
A
#
# COMPACT_ATOMS: atom_id res chain seq x y z
N MET A 1 51.67 -20.13 -18.98
CA MET A 1 51.08 -20.20 -17.62
C MET A 1 49.77 -19.43 -17.65
N THR A 2 48.66 -20.15 -17.70
CA THR A 2 47.30 -19.61 -17.79
C THR A 2 46.82 -19.24 -16.40
N LYS A 3 46.47 -17.98 -16.17
CA LYS A 3 45.83 -17.53 -14.92
C LYS A 3 44.32 -17.69 -15.12
N ILE A 4 43.74 -18.62 -14.38
CA ILE A 4 42.28 -18.76 -14.25
C ILE A 4 41.84 -17.66 -13.28
N ILE A 5 41.02 -16.73 -13.74
CA ILE A 5 40.32 -15.76 -12.88
C ILE A 5 38.89 -16.27 -12.72
N ASN A 6 38.57 -16.68 -11.50
CA ASN A 6 37.20 -16.92 -11.04
C ASN A 6 36.55 -15.54 -10.83
N ASP A 7 35.74 -15.09 -11.77
CA ASP A 7 34.83 -13.96 -11.54
C ASP A 7 33.44 -14.50 -11.20
N SER A 8 33.26 -14.85 -9.92
CA SER A 8 31.93 -14.95 -9.32
C SER A 8 31.37 -13.53 -9.11
N ASN A 9 30.98 -12.86 -10.20
CA ASN A 9 30.20 -11.62 -10.13
C ASN A 9 28.71 -11.97 -9.96
N SER A 10 28.32 -12.32 -8.74
CA SER A 10 26.93 -12.12 -8.32
C SER A 10 26.82 -10.67 -7.87
N LEU A 11 26.23 -9.83 -8.71
CA LEU A 11 25.90 -8.44 -8.36
C LEU A 11 24.98 -8.43 -7.11
N PRO A 12 25.20 -7.54 -6.13
CA PRO A 12 24.28 -7.37 -5.03
C PRO A 12 22.97 -6.80 -5.58
N ILE A 13 21.86 -7.51 -5.34
CA ILE A 13 20.52 -7.01 -5.63
C ILE A 13 20.26 -5.86 -4.65
N ASN A 14 20.19 -4.64 -5.16
CA ASN A 14 20.18 -3.40 -4.38
C ASN A 14 18.85 -3.20 -3.64
N ASN A 15 18.83 -3.45 -2.33
CA ASN A 15 17.72 -3.06 -1.45
C ASN A 15 17.43 -1.56 -1.47
N THR A 16 18.40 -0.73 -1.87
CA THR A 16 18.27 0.74 -1.93
C THR A 16 17.37 1.23 -3.06
N ASP A 17 17.33 0.50 -4.19
CA ASP A 17 16.49 0.88 -5.33
C ASP A 17 15.01 0.57 -5.06
N ASN A 18 14.74 -0.54 -4.37
CA ASN A 18 13.39 -0.89 -3.91
C ASN A 18 12.84 0.10 -2.86
N LEU A 19 13.66 0.50 -1.88
CA LEU A 19 13.25 1.49 -0.87
C LEU A 19 12.90 2.85 -1.51
N ARG A 20 13.70 3.29 -2.50
CA ARG A 20 13.41 4.54 -3.23
C ARG A 20 12.14 4.45 -4.07
N ALA A 21 11.86 3.29 -4.67
CA ALA A 21 10.62 3.08 -5.43
C ALA A 21 9.39 3.12 -4.51
N GLU A 22 9.45 2.51 -3.33
CA GLU A 22 8.36 2.54 -2.34
C GLU A 22 8.11 3.95 -1.78
N ASP A 23 9.17 4.68 -1.42
CA ASP A 23 9.05 6.06 -0.93
C ASP A 23 8.46 7.00 -2.00
N ASN A 24 8.91 6.87 -3.26
CA ASN A 24 8.38 7.66 -4.38
C ASN A 24 6.90 7.36 -4.60
N TYR A 25 6.52 6.09 -4.52
CA TYR A 25 5.14 5.65 -4.69
C TYR A 25 4.23 6.16 -3.56
N HIS A 26 4.71 6.16 -2.32
CA HIS A 26 4.01 6.75 -1.19
C HIS A 26 3.71 8.24 -1.40
N SER A 27 4.72 9.00 -1.83
CA SER A 27 4.56 10.44 -2.11
C SER A 27 3.61 10.69 -3.28
N ASP A 28 3.76 9.96 -4.39
CA ASP A 28 2.90 10.13 -5.57
C ASP A 28 1.42 9.86 -5.26
N LEU A 29 1.13 8.79 -4.51
CA LEU A 29 -0.25 8.49 -4.13
C LEU A 29 -0.83 9.53 -3.17
N LEU A 30 -0.01 10.03 -2.23
CA LEU A 30 -0.42 11.08 -1.31
C LEU A 30 -0.79 12.36 -2.06
N ASP A 31 0.08 12.82 -2.96
CA ASP A 31 -0.14 14.02 -3.76
C ASP A 31 -1.34 13.86 -4.70
N PHE A 32 -1.49 12.69 -5.32
CA PHE A 32 -2.67 12.38 -6.11
C PHE A 32 -3.97 12.56 -5.33
N ILE A 33 -4.05 11.99 -4.12
CA ILE A 33 -5.25 12.09 -3.29
C ILE A 33 -5.45 13.52 -2.80
N ARG A 34 -4.39 14.29 -2.54
CA ARG A 34 -4.55 15.72 -2.20
C ARG A 34 -5.16 16.51 -3.34
N GLU A 35 -4.71 16.27 -4.57
CA GLU A 35 -5.17 16.96 -5.78
C GLU A 35 -6.55 16.52 -6.23
N ASN A 36 -6.86 15.23 -6.05
CA ASN A 36 -8.07 14.60 -6.60
C ASN A 36 -9.06 14.19 -5.51
N LYS A 37 -8.88 14.57 -4.24
CA LYS A 37 -9.89 14.27 -3.21
C LYS A 37 -11.25 14.89 -3.59
N PRO A 38 -12.36 14.20 -3.34
CA PRO A 38 -13.68 14.75 -3.63
C PRO A 38 -13.94 15.97 -2.73
N SER A 39 -14.12 17.13 -3.36
CA SER A 39 -14.37 18.43 -2.73
C SER A 39 -15.82 18.59 -2.23
N GLY A 40 -16.50 17.48 -1.91
CA GLY A 40 -17.93 17.47 -1.60
C GLY A 40 -18.84 17.63 -2.84
N THR A 41 -18.28 17.90 -4.02
CA THR A 41 -19.00 17.95 -5.30
C THR A 41 -18.32 17.04 -6.34
N SER A 42 -18.76 15.79 -6.41
CA SER A 42 -18.72 14.92 -7.61
C SER A 42 -17.39 14.62 -8.35
N GLU A 43 -16.22 15.12 -7.95
CA GLU A 43 -15.03 14.99 -8.84
C GLU A 43 -14.07 13.83 -8.52
N TYR A 44 -14.35 13.02 -7.49
CA TYR A 44 -13.63 11.75 -7.27
C TYR A 44 -14.49 10.76 -6.49
N ASP A 45 -15.14 9.88 -7.23
CA ASP A 45 -16.01 8.86 -6.67
C ASP A 45 -15.42 7.50 -7.02
N ALA A 46 -14.33 7.13 -6.34
CA ALA A 46 -14.08 5.71 -6.17
C ALA A 46 -15.19 5.22 -5.24
N SER A 47 -16.30 4.76 -5.81
CA SER A 47 -17.52 4.44 -5.06
C SER A 47 -17.31 3.22 -4.16
N ASN A 48 -16.23 2.47 -4.39
CA ASN A 48 -15.87 1.28 -3.65
C ASN A 48 -14.34 1.03 -3.65
N LEU A 49 -13.91 0.14 -2.75
CA LEU A 49 -12.50 -0.25 -2.59
C LEU A 49 -11.88 -0.80 -3.89
N SER A 50 -12.66 -1.50 -4.73
CA SER A 50 -12.11 -2.14 -5.93
C SER A 50 -11.63 -1.11 -6.96
N GLU A 51 -12.42 -0.06 -7.19
CA GLU A 51 -12.05 1.06 -8.07
C GLU A 51 -10.82 1.79 -7.51
N PHE A 52 -10.81 2.04 -6.20
CA PHE A 52 -9.69 2.69 -5.55
C PHE A 52 -8.39 1.86 -5.64
N LEU A 53 -8.48 0.54 -5.46
CA LEU A 53 -7.34 -0.37 -5.64
C LEU A 53 -6.81 -0.38 -7.07
N GLN A 54 -7.68 -0.22 -8.07
CA GLN A 54 -7.25 -0.13 -9.46
C GLN A 54 -6.40 1.13 -9.69
N ILE A 55 -6.85 2.27 -9.16
CA ILE A 55 -6.11 3.54 -9.25
C ILE A 55 -4.74 3.43 -8.57
N ILE A 56 -4.71 2.89 -7.36
CA ILE A 56 -3.49 2.66 -6.59
C ILE A 56 -2.51 1.76 -7.38
N LYS A 57 -3.00 0.69 -8.01
CA LYS A 57 -2.18 -0.19 -8.85
C LYS A 57 -1.64 0.51 -10.09
N ASP A 58 -2.45 1.34 -10.74
CA ASP A 58 -2.01 2.05 -11.94
C ASP A 58 -0.97 3.12 -11.61
N ARG A 59 -1.11 3.80 -10.46
CA ARG A 59 -0.09 4.68 -9.87
C ARG A 59 1.23 3.95 -9.59
N TYR A 60 1.14 2.74 -9.03
CA TYR A 60 2.34 1.92 -8.79
C TYR A 60 3.11 1.63 -10.08
N LYS A 61 2.41 1.30 -11.18
CA LYS A 61 3.05 1.05 -12.49
C LYS A 61 3.78 2.27 -13.05
N LEU A 62 3.40 3.49 -12.65
CA LEU A 62 4.12 4.70 -13.04
C LEU A 62 5.47 4.82 -12.31
N SER A 63 5.55 4.28 -11.08
CA SER A 63 6.75 4.27 -10.24
C SER A 63 7.66 3.07 -10.53
N ASP A 64 7.07 1.91 -10.83
CA ASP A 64 7.77 0.70 -11.26
C ASP A 64 6.98 0.00 -12.38
N ALA A 65 7.44 0.20 -13.62
CA ALA A 65 6.74 -0.24 -14.83
C ALA A 65 6.68 -1.77 -15.03
N HIS A 66 7.44 -2.55 -14.25
CA HIS A 66 7.58 -3.99 -14.48
C HIS A 66 7.05 -4.86 -13.33
N ALA A 67 6.63 -4.25 -12.22
CA ALA A 67 6.11 -4.97 -11.07
C ALA A 67 4.63 -4.67 -10.83
N ALA A 68 3.88 -5.72 -10.49
CA ALA A 68 2.58 -5.55 -9.84
C ALA A 68 2.82 -5.37 -8.33
N PRO A 69 2.16 -4.41 -7.67
CA PRO A 69 2.35 -4.23 -6.24
C PRO A 69 1.83 -5.44 -5.48
N THR A 70 2.58 -5.88 -4.48
CA THR A 70 2.12 -6.90 -3.53
C THR A 70 0.98 -6.38 -2.67
N LEU A 71 0.19 -7.28 -2.09
CA LEU A 71 -0.89 -6.91 -1.16
C LEU A 71 -0.34 -6.13 0.06
N SER A 72 0.83 -6.51 0.55
CA SER A 72 1.51 -5.82 1.65
C SER A 72 1.90 -4.39 1.26
N GLN A 73 2.48 -4.20 0.07
CA GLN A 73 2.80 -2.85 -0.43
C GLN A 73 1.54 -2.00 -0.57
N LEU A 74 0.47 -2.52 -1.17
CA LEU A 74 -0.81 -1.80 -1.26
C LEU A 74 -1.35 -1.40 0.12
N SER A 75 -1.29 -2.31 1.10
CA SER A 75 -1.74 -2.07 2.47
C SER A 75 -0.89 -1.01 3.18
N ASN A 76 0.43 -1.10 3.09
CA ASN A 76 1.35 -0.18 3.75
C ASN A 76 1.27 1.23 3.17
N THR A 77 1.21 1.34 1.84
CA THR A 77 1.06 2.64 1.16
C THR A 77 -0.27 3.29 1.53
N LEU A 78 -1.36 2.53 1.55
CA LEU A 78 -2.66 3.08 1.93
C LEU A 78 -2.69 3.52 3.40
N LEU A 79 -2.07 2.74 4.29
CA LEU A 79 -1.92 3.11 5.70
C LEU A 79 -1.10 4.39 5.87
N TYR A 80 0.01 4.52 5.13
CA TYR A 80 0.86 5.71 5.13
C TYR A 80 0.06 6.95 4.70
N VAL A 81 -0.58 6.91 3.53
CA VAL A 81 -1.36 8.03 3.00
C VAL A 81 -2.47 8.44 3.95
N ASN A 82 -3.20 7.47 4.50
CA ASN A 82 -4.25 7.74 5.49
C ASN A 82 -3.69 8.41 6.75
N SER A 83 -2.50 7.99 7.21
CA SER A 83 -1.84 8.61 8.36
C SER A 83 -1.42 10.06 8.08
N GLU A 84 -0.81 10.33 6.92
CA GLU A 84 -0.37 11.69 6.57
C GLU A 84 -1.55 12.65 6.42
N LEU A 85 -2.60 12.25 5.68
CA LEU A 85 -3.79 13.10 5.50
C LEU A 85 -4.51 13.40 6.83
N ARG A 86 -4.46 12.48 7.81
CA ARG A 86 -5.03 12.72 9.15
C ARG A 86 -4.28 13.79 9.93
N LYS A 87 -2.97 13.94 9.71
CA LYS A 87 -2.17 14.99 10.37
C LYS A 87 -2.50 16.37 9.82
N GLU A 88 -2.97 16.44 8.58
CA GLU A 88 -3.34 17.69 7.91
C GLU A 88 -4.71 18.22 8.34
N ILE A 89 -5.60 17.36 8.86
CA ILE A 89 -6.94 17.76 9.31
C ILE A 89 -6.83 18.70 10.51
N ASN A 90 -7.04 19.99 10.26
CA ASN A 90 -7.19 21.03 11.28
C ASN A 90 -8.63 21.56 11.19
N THR A 91 -9.47 21.44 12.21
CA THR A 91 -10.95 21.58 12.07
C THR A 91 -11.46 23.03 11.90
N ASN A 92 -10.74 23.91 11.20
CA ASN A 92 -11.02 25.35 11.15
C ASN A 92 -11.24 25.91 9.74
N THR A 93 -11.15 25.10 8.68
CA THR A 93 -11.46 25.54 7.30
C THR A 93 -12.46 24.62 6.59
N PRO A 94 -13.21 25.12 5.59
CA PRO A 94 -14.08 24.28 4.76
C PRO A 94 -13.33 23.18 3.98
N GLU A 95 -12.09 23.46 3.57
CA GLU A 95 -11.22 22.50 2.89
C GLU A 95 -10.86 21.33 3.81
N ASP A 96 -10.64 21.62 5.09
CA ASP A 96 -10.39 20.62 6.12
C ASP A 96 -11.63 19.75 6.40
N ILE A 97 -12.84 20.32 6.33
CA ILE A 97 -14.09 19.56 6.49
C ILE A 97 -14.26 18.53 5.37
N ASN A 98 -13.96 18.91 4.12
CA ASN A 98 -14.04 17.99 2.98
C ASN A 98 -12.95 16.90 3.06
N LEU A 99 -11.73 17.28 3.42
CA LEU A 99 -10.65 16.31 3.64
C LEU A 99 -11.01 15.34 4.79
N GLN A 100 -11.58 15.86 5.86
CA GLN A 100 -12.06 15.09 6.99
C GLN A 100 -13.11 14.07 6.54
N ASP A 101 -14.15 14.50 5.84
CA ASP A 101 -15.21 13.61 5.35
C ASP A 101 -14.65 12.48 4.49
N TYR A 102 -13.79 12.81 3.52
CA TYR A 102 -13.15 11.82 2.65
C TYR A 102 -12.30 10.80 3.44
N VAL A 103 -11.44 11.28 4.35
CA VAL A 103 -10.56 10.43 5.14
C VAL A 103 -11.38 9.47 6.02
N TYR A 104 -12.40 9.97 6.70
CA TYR A 104 -13.17 9.15 7.64
C TYR A 104 -14.16 8.21 6.95
N ASN A 105 -14.84 8.65 5.88
CA ASN A 105 -15.90 7.86 5.25
C ASN A 105 -15.37 6.87 4.20
N HIS A 106 -14.26 7.21 3.53
CA HIS A 106 -13.73 6.41 2.44
C HIS A 106 -12.38 5.80 2.80
N LEU A 107 -11.36 6.64 3.00
CA LEU A 107 -9.98 6.17 3.09
C LEU A 107 -9.76 5.25 4.28
N ASN A 108 -10.35 5.57 5.43
CA ASN A 108 -10.28 4.73 6.63
C ASN A 108 -10.92 3.36 6.44
N ARG A 109 -12.08 3.33 5.78
CA ARG A 109 -12.79 2.09 5.47
C ARG A 109 -11.98 1.21 4.53
N TYR A 110 -11.43 1.80 3.47
CA TYR A 110 -10.59 1.09 2.50
C TYR A 110 -9.32 0.55 3.13
N THR A 111 -8.65 1.36 3.97
CA THR A 111 -7.47 0.95 4.73
C THR A 111 -7.78 -0.26 5.61
N THR A 112 -8.87 -0.20 6.38
CA THR A 112 -9.28 -1.28 7.28
C THR A 112 -9.60 -2.58 6.54
N GLN A 113 -10.33 -2.47 5.43
CA GLN A 113 -10.67 -3.63 4.59
C GLN A 113 -9.41 -4.28 4.00
N LEU A 114 -8.47 -3.49 3.49
CA LEU A 114 -7.25 -3.99 2.87
C LEU A 114 -6.30 -4.65 3.88
N ILE A 115 -6.14 -4.05 5.06
CA ILE A 115 -5.38 -4.64 6.17
C ILE A 115 -6.01 -5.98 6.59
N GLY A 116 -7.35 -6.03 6.69
CA GLY A 116 -8.07 -7.26 6.98
C GLY A 116 -7.79 -8.38 5.99
N VAL A 117 -7.82 -8.08 4.68
CA VAL A 117 -7.49 -9.04 3.62
C VAL A 117 -6.02 -9.47 3.69
N ASN A 118 -5.10 -8.54 3.97
CA ASN A 118 -3.68 -8.87 4.11
C ASN A 118 -3.43 -9.82 5.29
N MET A 119 -3.99 -9.53 6.47
CA MET A 119 -3.87 -10.41 7.64
C MET A 119 -4.47 -11.80 7.40
N PHE A 120 -5.61 -11.85 6.71
CA PHE A 120 -6.25 -13.12 6.35
C PHE A 120 -5.36 -13.95 5.40
N TYR A 121 -4.79 -13.30 4.39
CA TYR A 121 -3.88 -13.95 3.45
C TYR A 121 -2.62 -14.47 4.15
N ASP A 122 -2.00 -13.64 5.00
CA ASP A 122 -0.82 -14.02 5.78
C ASP A 122 -1.13 -15.20 6.71
N SER A 123 -2.31 -15.20 7.35
CA SER A 123 -2.78 -16.32 8.17
C SER A 123 -2.90 -17.60 7.34
N MET A 124 -3.55 -17.55 6.17
CA MET A 124 -3.70 -18.70 5.29
C MET A 124 -2.35 -19.28 4.84
N ILE A 125 -1.42 -18.42 4.41
CA ILE A 125 -0.09 -18.85 4.00
C ILE A 125 0.64 -19.52 5.17
N LYS A 126 0.58 -18.93 6.37
CA LYS A 126 1.16 -19.56 7.56
C LYS A 126 0.54 -20.93 7.85
N LYS A 127 -0.78 -21.07 7.73
CA LYS A 127 -1.45 -22.38 7.93
C LYS A 127 -1.01 -23.45 6.92
N ILE A 128 -0.71 -23.04 5.68
CA ILE A 128 -0.26 -23.96 4.62
C ILE A 128 1.20 -24.36 4.82
N LEU A 129 2.05 -23.43 5.22
CA LEU A 129 3.49 -23.66 5.40
C LEU A 129 3.80 -24.43 6.69
N ASP A 130 3.04 -24.18 7.76
CA ASP A 130 3.23 -24.79 9.09
C ASP A 130 1.92 -25.44 9.60
N PRO A 131 1.49 -26.58 9.02
CA PRO A 131 0.24 -27.24 9.41
C PRO A 131 0.26 -27.80 10.83
N ASP A 132 1.43 -28.24 11.33
CA ASP A 132 1.59 -28.93 12.62
C ASP A 132 1.43 -28.03 13.85
N GLU A 133 1.57 -26.69 13.72
CA GLU A 133 1.27 -25.75 14.82
C GLU A 133 -0.24 -25.51 15.00
N ASN A 134 -1.05 -25.69 13.95
CA ASN A 134 -2.51 -25.46 14.04
C ASN A 134 -3.25 -26.60 14.72
N GLU A 135 -2.82 -27.87 14.55
CA GLU A 135 -3.44 -29.01 15.25
C GLU A 135 -3.34 -28.89 16.78
N LYS A 136 -2.33 -28.19 17.29
CA LYS A 136 -2.16 -27.94 18.73
C LYS A 136 -3.06 -26.83 19.29
N MET A 137 -3.63 -25.97 18.44
CA MET A 137 -4.57 -24.91 18.86
C MET A 137 -6.04 -25.36 18.84
N GLU A 138 -6.38 -26.45 18.14
CA GLU A 138 -7.76 -27.01 18.14
C GLU A 138 -8.02 -27.98 19.31
N LEU A 139 -7.00 -28.29 20.11
CA LEU A 139 -7.07 -29.20 21.27
C LEU A 139 -7.28 -28.49 22.62
N TYR A 140 -7.57 -27.18 22.63
CA TYR A 140 -7.85 -26.39 23.84
C TYR A 140 -9.15 -25.60 23.73
#